data_AF-M2B4X2-F1
#
_entry.id   AF-M2B4X2-F1
#
_cell.length_a   1.000
_cell.length_b   1.000
_cell.length_c   1.000
_cell.angle_alpha   90.00
_cell.angle_beta   90.00
_cell.angle_gamma   90.00
#
_symmetry.space_group_name_H-M   'P 1'
#
loop_
_entity.id
_entity.type
_entity.pdbx_description
1 polymer ?
#
loop_
_entity_poly.entity_id
_entity_poly.type
_entity_poly.pdbx_seq_one_letter_code
_entity_poly.pdbx_strand_id
1 'polypeptide(L)'
;MSSIFFTTADGKKISSAQALQARAAGIEPRPEMNPILLIPKTDVGSKVIILGEEQKEMKAREYFEYKKACKPMILKTFQKLEKENDIVVIEGAGSPAEINLNQNDIVNMGMAEMADAPVLLIADIDRGGVFAQLYGTVMLLPEKDRRRIKGMIINKFRGDKSLLDPGIKMIEDLVKIPVIATIPYMHLELADEDSLIDDDKKCNTQAQSDAELEKELDKLAALIEENSDMDFIFKTTGLKTRL
;
A
#
# COMPACT_ATOMS: atom_id res chain seq x y z
N MET A 1 10.79 -2.13 -0.48
CA MET A 1 11.96 -2.08 -1.40
C MET A 1 11.43 -2.52 -2.75
N SER A 2 12.12 -2.23 -3.86
CA SER A 2 11.74 -2.86 -5.12
C SER A 2 12.96 -3.06 -6.00
N SER A 3 13.06 -4.25 -6.58
CA SER A 3 14.11 -4.59 -7.55
C SER A 3 13.81 -4.09 -8.97
N ILE A 4 12.56 -3.69 -9.25
CA ILE A 4 12.09 -3.30 -10.58
C ILE A 4 11.63 -1.84 -10.53
N PHE A 5 12.10 -1.05 -11.49
CA PHE A 5 11.76 0.37 -11.58
C PHE A 5 11.29 0.75 -12.98
N PHE A 6 10.42 1.75 -13.03
CA PHE A 6 9.99 2.44 -14.23
C PHE A 6 10.81 3.73 -14.40
N THR A 7 11.16 4.06 -15.64
CA THR A 7 11.81 5.32 -15.99
C THR A 7 10.78 6.22 -16.65
N THR A 8 10.45 7.31 -15.97
CA THR A 8 9.57 8.38 -16.46
C THR A 8 10.13 9.07 -17.70
N ALA A 9 9.28 9.83 -18.41
CA ALA A 9 9.64 10.48 -19.67
C ALA A 9 10.83 11.47 -19.54
N ASP A 10 11.02 12.08 -18.37
CA ASP A 10 12.15 12.97 -18.06
C ASP A 10 13.35 12.25 -17.42
N GLY A 11 13.35 10.92 -17.45
CA GLY A 11 14.49 10.09 -17.02
C GLY A 11 14.56 9.81 -15.52
N LYS A 12 13.53 10.17 -14.75
CA LYS A 12 13.46 9.90 -13.30
C LYS A 12 12.97 8.48 -13.02
N LYS A 13 13.43 7.89 -11.91
CA LYS A 13 13.14 6.50 -11.53
C LYS A 13 12.12 6.39 -10.41
N ILE A 14 11.12 5.52 -10.58
CA ILE A 14 10.13 5.16 -9.56
C ILE A 14 9.92 3.64 -9.55
N SER A 15 9.37 3.05 -8.48
CA SER A 15 9.06 1.61 -8.52
C SER A 15 8.03 1.29 -9.60
N SER A 16 8.10 0.10 -10.18
CA SER A 16 7.12 -0.33 -11.18
C SER A 16 5.70 -0.43 -10.62
N ALA A 17 5.55 -0.80 -9.34
CA ALA A 17 4.26 -0.82 -8.66
C ALA A 17 3.64 0.57 -8.55
N GLN A 18 4.44 1.58 -8.19
CA GLN A 18 3.97 2.96 -8.11
C GLN A 18 3.64 3.53 -9.50
N ALA A 19 4.37 3.11 -10.54
CA ALA A 19 4.01 3.43 -11.92
C ALA A 19 2.68 2.79 -12.35
N LEU A 20 2.41 1.55 -11.95
CA LEU A 20 1.14 0.88 -12.20
C LEU A 20 -0.02 1.56 -11.46
N GLN A 21 0.20 1.97 -10.20
CA GLN A 21 -0.79 2.72 -9.42
C GLN A 21 -1.11 4.08 -10.03
N ALA A 22 -0.09 4.79 -10.54
CA ALA A 22 -0.31 6.04 -11.28
C ALA A 22 -1.21 5.83 -12.50
N ARG A 23 -0.94 4.76 -13.28
CA ARG A 23 -1.78 4.37 -14.41
C ARG A 23 -3.20 4.01 -13.99
N ALA A 24 -3.37 3.27 -12.89
CA ALA A 24 -4.67 2.95 -12.33
C ALA A 24 -5.47 4.19 -11.89
N ALA A 25 -4.77 5.25 -11.48
CA ALA A 25 -5.35 6.55 -11.17
C ALA A 25 -5.52 7.45 -12.41
N GLY A 26 -5.20 6.98 -13.62
CA GLY A 26 -5.34 7.74 -14.86
C GLY A 26 -4.37 8.91 -15.00
N ILE A 27 -3.23 8.87 -14.29
CA ILE A 27 -2.24 9.96 -14.26
C ILE A 27 -0.85 9.47 -14.63
N GLU A 28 -0.03 10.40 -15.15
CA GLU A 28 1.36 10.10 -15.49
C GLU A 28 2.17 9.79 -14.23
N PRO A 29 3.03 8.76 -14.25
CA PRO A 29 3.88 8.44 -13.12
C PRO A 29 4.89 9.57 -12.84
N ARG A 30 4.96 10.01 -11.58
CA ARG A 30 5.83 11.11 -11.14
C ARG A 30 6.68 10.70 -9.93
N PRO A 31 7.91 11.22 -9.79
CA PRO A 31 8.77 10.90 -8.65
C PRO A 31 8.17 11.25 -7.28
N GLU A 32 7.28 12.23 -7.23
CA GLU A 32 6.57 12.60 -6.01
C GLU A 32 5.69 11.48 -5.45
N MET A 33 5.21 10.55 -6.29
CA MET A 33 4.42 9.39 -5.86
C MET A 33 5.29 8.35 -5.15
N ASN A 34 6.57 8.28 -5.49
CA ASN A 34 7.53 7.37 -4.86
C ASN A 34 8.81 8.14 -4.48
N PRO A 35 8.73 9.05 -3.48
CA PRO A 35 9.80 10.02 -3.21
C PRO A 35 11.09 9.38 -2.72
N ILE A 36 11.01 8.15 -2.19
CA ILE A 36 12.15 7.34 -1.82
C ILE A 36 11.97 5.94 -2.40
N LEU A 37 12.88 5.57 -3.30
CA LEU A 37 12.98 4.22 -3.85
C LEU A 37 14.28 3.57 -3.37
N LEU A 38 14.14 2.38 -2.78
CA LEU A 38 15.26 1.54 -2.37
C LEU A 38 15.37 0.35 -3.31
N ILE A 39 16.46 0.31 -4.08
CA ILE A 39 16.78 -0.82 -4.95
C ILE A 39 17.79 -1.73 -4.23
N PRO A 40 17.43 -2.99 -3.91
CA PRO A 40 18.36 -3.91 -3.26
C PRO A 40 19.56 -4.18 -4.17
N LYS A 41 20.77 -4.21 -3.59
CA LYS A 41 22.03 -4.49 -4.32
C LYS A 41 22.82 -5.64 -3.70
N THR A 42 22.85 -5.69 -2.38
CA THR A 42 23.46 -6.77 -1.59
C THR A 42 22.57 -7.06 -0.39
N ASP A 43 22.86 -8.12 0.36
CA ASP A 43 22.11 -8.48 1.58
C ASP A 43 22.08 -7.37 2.65
N VAL A 44 22.99 -6.37 2.56
CA VAL A 44 23.17 -5.33 3.59
C VAL A 44 23.09 -3.90 3.05
N GLY A 45 22.85 -3.72 1.76
CA GLY A 45 22.92 -2.42 1.11
C GLY A 45 21.93 -2.23 -0.03
N SER A 46 21.47 -0.99 -0.18
CA SER A 46 20.54 -0.58 -1.23
C SER A 46 21.07 0.66 -1.94
N LYS A 47 20.80 0.72 -3.24
CA LYS A 47 20.86 1.99 -3.96
C LYS A 47 19.65 2.83 -3.55
N VAL A 48 19.91 4.05 -3.08
CA VAL A 48 18.88 4.99 -2.65
C VAL A 48 18.59 5.96 -3.79
N ILE A 49 17.32 6.09 -4.16
CA ILE A 49 16.83 7.05 -5.14
C ILE A 49 15.90 8.01 -4.42
N ILE A 50 16.14 9.31 -4.57
CA ILE A 50 15.37 10.38 -3.93
C ILE A 50 14.77 11.25 -5.02
N LEU A 51 13.44 11.38 -5.02
CA LEU A 51 12.69 12.11 -6.05
C LEU A 51 13.15 11.72 -7.47
N GLY A 52 13.35 10.42 -7.65
CA GLY A 52 13.74 9.80 -8.92
C GLY A 52 15.19 10.03 -9.36
N GLU A 53 16.02 10.67 -8.54
CA GLU A 53 17.45 10.83 -8.77
C GLU A 53 18.26 9.84 -7.93
N GLU A 54 19.20 9.15 -8.58
CA GLU A 54 20.12 8.26 -7.88
C GLU A 54 21.00 9.04 -6.91
N GLN A 55 20.98 8.61 -5.66
CA GLN A 55 21.93 9.05 -4.65
C GLN A 55 23.06 8.02 -4.54
N LYS A 56 23.73 8.00 -3.39
CA LYS A 56 24.76 7.00 -3.08
C LYS A 56 24.13 5.69 -2.64
N GLU A 57 24.89 4.61 -2.78
CA GLU A 57 24.58 3.35 -2.11
C GLU A 57 24.76 3.54 -0.60
N MET A 58 23.78 3.09 0.16
CA MET A 58 23.80 3.16 1.61
C MET A 58 23.64 1.77 2.19
N LYS A 59 24.39 1.49 3.26
CA LYS A 59 24.12 0.30 4.09
C LYS A 59 22.80 0.50 4.83
N ALA A 60 22.12 -0.59 5.20
CA ALA A 60 20.84 -0.51 5.91
C ALA A 60 20.87 0.45 7.12
N ARG A 61 21.89 0.33 7.98
CA ARG A 61 22.06 1.22 9.15
C ARG A 61 22.26 2.69 8.78
N GLU A 62 23.01 2.97 7.72
CA GLU A 62 23.24 4.33 7.23
C GLU A 62 21.93 4.93 6.71
N TYR A 63 21.16 4.15 5.95
CA TYR A 63 19.85 4.57 5.49
C TYR A 63 18.88 4.82 6.66
N PHE A 64 18.87 3.97 7.69
CA PHE A 64 18.03 4.18 8.89
C PHE A 64 18.29 5.52 9.59
N GLU A 65 19.55 5.97 9.62
CA GLU A 65 19.89 7.30 10.14
C GLU A 65 19.50 8.41 9.16
N TYR A 66 19.79 8.23 7.87
CA TYR A 66 19.43 9.18 6.81
C TYR A 66 17.92 9.42 6.71
N LYS A 67 17.12 8.37 6.88
CA LYS A 67 15.64 8.37 6.87
C LYS A 67 15.04 9.48 7.74
N LYS A 68 15.66 9.76 8.89
CA LYS A 68 15.20 10.80 9.83
C LYS A 68 15.21 12.19 9.18
N ALA A 69 16.23 12.46 8.36
CA ALA A 69 16.38 13.73 7.64
C ALA A 69 15.43 13.85 6.42
N CYS A 70 14.84 12.74 5.95
CA CYS A 70 13.92 12.76 4.81
C CYS A 70 12.51 13.26 5.17
N LYS A 71 12.12 13.25 6.45
CA LYS A 71 10.76 13.63 6.89
C LYS A 71 10.27 14.98 6.34
N PRO A 72 11.04 16.07 6.39
CA PRO A 72 10.60 17.36 5.83
C PRO A 72 10.36 17.31 4.32
N MET A 73 11.18 16.56 3.59
CA MET A 73 11.01 16.37 2.15
C MET A 73 9.74 15.59 1.85
N ILE A 74 9.51 14.47 2.55
CA ILE A 74 8.30 13.65 2.38
C ILE A 74 7.05 14.46 2.65
N LEU A 75 7.03 15.22 3.75
CA LEU A 75 5.87 16.05 4.10
C LEU A 75 5.60 17.11 3.03
N LYS A 76 6.64 17.79 2.53
CA LYS A 76 6.52 18.79 1.47
C LYS A 76 6.00 18.17 0.17
N THR A 77 6.47 16.97 -0.17
CA THR A 77 6.02 16.21 -1.35
C THR A 77 4.56 15.79 -1.21
N PHE A 78 4.18 15.23 -0.07
CA PHE A 78 2.79 14.88 0.22
C PHE A 78 1.86 16.10 0.14
N GLN A 79 2.21 17.21 0.78
CA GLN A 79 1.43 18.46 0.75
C GLN A 79 1.28 19.04 -0.66
N LYS A 80 2.22 18.76 -1.57
CA LYS A 80 2.09 19.13 -2.98
C LYS A 80 1.03 18.26 -3.64
N LEU A 81 1.11 16.94 -3.47
CA LEU A 81 0.11 16.01 -4.02
C LEU A 81 -1.29 16.27 -3.46
N GLU A 82 -1.41 16.52 -2.15
CA GLU A 82 -2.67 16.85 -1.49
C GLU A 82 -3.32 18.13 -2.06
N LYS A 83 -2.52 19.13 -2.46
CA LYS A 83 -3.05 20.35 -3.09
C LYS A 83 -3.49 20.15 -4.53
N GLU A 84 -2.91 19.17 -5.21
CA GLU A 84 -3.12 18.92 -6.64
C GLU A 84 -4.25 17.91 -6.90
N ASN A 85 -4.69 17.16 -5.89
CA ASN A 85 -5.62 16.04 -6.05
C ASN A 85 -6.71 16.05 -4.97
N ASP A 86 -7.92 15.63 -5.34
CA ASP A 86 -9.03 15.50 -4.39
C ASP A 86 -8.82 14.33 -3.40
N ILE A 87 -8.13 13.28 -3.85
CA ILE A 87 -7.81 12.10 -3.05
C ILE A 87 -6.33 11.73 -3.28
N VAL A 88 -5.62 11.47 -2.20
CA VAL A 88 -4.29 10.86 -2.23
C VAL A 88 -4.35 9.55 -1.46
N VAL A 89 -4.11 8.43 -2.15
CA VAL A 89 -3.99 7.11 -1.53
C VAL A 89 -2.53 6.90 -1.14
N ILE A 90 -2.29 6.61 0.15
CA ILE A 90 -0.95 6.34 0.68
C ILE A 90 -0.85 4.85 0.99
N GLU A 91 -0.05 4.13 0.20
CA GLU A 91 0.24 2.74 0.44
C GLU A 91 1.36 2.58 1.50
N GLY A 92 1.10 1.75 2.50
CA GLY A 92 2.10 1.36 3.49
C GLY A 92 3.08 0.31 2.97
N ALA A 93 4.25 0.19 3.59
CA ALA A 93 5.23 -0.84 3.24
C ALA A 93 5.40 -1.84 4.39
N GLY A 94 5.16 -3.11 4.11
CA GLY A 94 5.26 -4.18 5.10
C GLY A 94 4.18 -4.09 6.19
N SER A 95 4.50 -4.53 7.41
CA SER A 95 3.55 -4.51 8.50
C SER A 95 3.53 -3.14 9.20
N PRO A 96 2.36 -2.55 9.49
CA PRO A 96 2.30 -1.33 10.29
C PRO A 96 2.65 -1.58 11.77
N ALA A 97 2.66 -2.85 12.22
CA ALA A 97 2.98 -3.25 13.60
C ALA A 97 4.41 -3.77 13.76
N GLU A 98 5.38 -3.21 13.04
CA GLU A 98 6.80 -3.50 13.25
C GLU A 98 7.32 -2.80 14.50
N ILE A 99 7.12 -3.44 15.65
CA ILE A 99 7.46 -2.93 17.00
C ILE A 99 8.89 -2.39 17.07
N ASN A 100 9.82 -3.06 16.36
CA ASN A 100 11.24 -2.70 16.33
C ASN A 100 11.56 -1.47 15.47
N LEU A 101 10.69 -1.09 14.53
CA LEU A 101 10.89 -0.02 13.55
C LEU A 101 9.93 1.17 13.72
N ASN A 102 9.08 1.13 14.74
CA ASN A 102 8.09 2.18 15.01
C ASN A 102 8.74 3.56 15.27
N GLN A 103 9.92 3.57 15.89
CA GLN A 103 10.66 4.82 16.13
C GLN A 103 11.15 5.41 14.80
N ASN A 104 10.56 6.53 14.39
CA ASN A 104 10.80 7.18 13.09
C ASN A 104 10.24 6.41 11.89
N ASP A 105 9.09 5.78 12.07
CA ASP A 105 8.29 5.36 10.93
C ASP A 105 7.95 6.56 10.00
N ILE A 106 8.02 6.33 8.70
CA ILE A 106 7.66 7.26 7.61
C ILE A 106 6.90 6.52 6.50
N VAL A 107 6.65 5.22 6.65
CA VAL A 107 6.06 4.39 5.60
C VAL A 107 4.68 3.87 5.99
N ASN A 108 4.40 3.68 7.30
CA ASN A 108 3.11 3.17 7.78
C ASN A 108 2.40 4.20 8.67
N MET A 109 2.21 3.91 9.95
CA MET A 109 1.49 4.77 10.90
C MET A 109 2.17 6.12 11.09
N GLY A 110 3.49 6.19 10.96
CA GLY A 110 4.22 7.46 10.99
C GLY A 110 3.86 8.37 9.81
N MET A 111 3.63 7.81 8.61
CA MET A 111 3.15 8.57 7.46
C MET A 111 1.69 8.99 7.64
N ALA A 112 0.84 8.07 8.14
CA ALA A 112 -0.55 8.38 8.44
C ALA A 112 -0.69 9.48 9.50
N GLU A 113 0.19 9.52 10.51
CA GLU A 113 0.26 10.61 11.48
C GLU A 113 0.70 11.93 10.84
N MET A 114 1.71 11.91 9.94
CA MET A 114 2.19 13.09 9.23
C MET A 114 1.15 13.70 8.28
N ALA A 115 0.36 12.87 7.60
CA ALA A 115 -0.70 13.28 6.68
C ALA A 115 -2.05 13.50 7.37
N ASP A 116 -2.16 13.23 8.67
CA ASP A 116 -3.43 13.10 9.40
C ASP A 116 -4.47 12.22 8.69
N ALA A 117 -4.00 11.14 8.06
CA ALA A 117 -4.83 10.29 7.22
C ALA A 117 -5.60 9.23 8.04
N PRO A 118 -6.84 8.89 7.64
CA PRO A 118 -7.49 7.65 8.07
C PRO A 118 -6.76 6.44 7.46
N VAL A 119 -6.82 5.29 8.14
CA VAL A 119 -6.14 4.06 7.72
C VAL A 119 -7.16 2.96 7.47
N LEU A 120 -6.99 2.23 6.35
CA LEU A 120 -7.62 0.95 6.10
C LEU A 120 -6.58 -0.15 6.28
N LEU A 121 -6.85 -1.12 7.16
CA LEU A 121 -5.95 -2.22 7.44
C LEU A 121 -6.30 -3.43 6.59
N ILE A 122 -5.40 -3.86 5.71
CA ILE A 122 -5.60 -5.01 4.82
C ILE A 122 -4.85 -6.22 5.37
N ALA A 123 -5.50 -7.38 5.42
CA ALA A 123 -4.88 -8.66 5.78
C ALA A 123 -5.08 -9.70 4.68
N ASP A 124 -4.07 -10.54 4.48
CA ASP A 124 -4.07 -11.60 3.46
C ASP A 124 -4.53 -12.93 4.08
N ILE A 125 -5.72 -13.40 3.70
CA ILE A 125 -6.25 -14.68 4.23
C ILE A 125 -5.61 -15.90 3.58
N ASP A 126 -5.03 -15.77 2.39
CA ASP A 126 -4.39 -16.89 1.68
C ASP A 126 -3.14 -17.36 2.43
N ARG A 127 -2.50 -16.46 3.19
CA ARG A 127 -1.39 -16.77 4.11
C ARG A 127 -1.83 -17.42 5.44
N GLY A 128 -3.14 -17.55 5.67
CA GLY A 128 -3.72 -18.15 6.87
C GLY A 128 -3.73 -17.25 8.10
N GLY A 129 -4.59 -17.55 9.07
CA GLY A 129 -4.65 -16.84 10.35
C GLY A 129 -5.09 -15.38 10.27
N VAL A 130 -5.90 -15.00 9.28
CA VAL A 130 -6.29 -13.60 9.00
C VAL A 130 -6.80 -12.83 10.23
N PHE A 131 -7.62 -13.47 11.08
CA PHE A 131 -8.13 -12.83 12.29
C PHE A 131 -7.03 -12.57 13.32
N ALA A 132 -6.03 -13.45 13.42
CA ALA A 132 -4.86 -13.23 14.27
C ALA A 132 -3.95 -12.15 13.69
N GLN A 133 -3.80 -12.06 12.35
CA GLN A 133 -3.08 -10.97 11.70
C GLN A 133 -3.73 -9.61 12.01
N LEU A 134 -5.04 -9.50 11.81
CA LEU A 134 -5.81 -8.28 12.11
C LEU A 134 -5.74 -7.93 13.60
N TYR A 135 -6.11 -8.88 14.48
CA TYR A 135 -6.11 -8.67 15.92
C TYR A 135 -4.73 -8.29 16.44
N GLY A 136 -3.71 -9.06 16.08
CA GLY A 136 -2.33 -8.83 16.51
C GLY A 136 -1.83 -7.48 16.04
N THR A 137 -2.05 -7.13 14.77
CA THR A 137 -1.65 -5.82 14.23
C THR A 137 -2.32 -4.69 14.99
N VAL A 138 -3.64 -4.73 15.17
CA VAL A 138 -4.37 -3.68 15.89
C VAL A 138 -3.86 -3.61 17.33
N MET A 139 -3.77 -4.72 18.05
CA MET A 139 -3.45 -4.72 19.49
C MET A 139 -1.99 -4.40 19.81
N LEU A 140 -1.07 -4.57 18.86
CA LEU A 140 0.33 -4.17 19.00
C LEU A 140 0.56 -2.67 18.74
N LEU A 141 -0.37 -2.00 18.08
CA LEU A 141 -0.29 -0.56 17.84
C LEU A 141 -0.63 0.26 19.10
N PRO A 142 0.05 1.38 19.35
CA PRO A 142 -0.33 2.29 20.41
C PRO A 142 -1.72 2.88 20.13
N GLU A 143 -2.43 3.29 21.18
CA GLU A 143 -3.82 3.78 21.05
C GLU A 143 -3.99 4.92 20.04
N LYS A 144 -3.01 5.83 19.95
CA LYS A 144 -3.03 6.92 18.98
C LYS A 144 -3.11 6.45 17.53
N ASP A 145 -2.45 5.33 17.21
CA ASP A 145 -2.38 4.77 15.88
C ASP A 145 -3.59 3.89 15.61
N ARG A 146 -4.02 3.10 16.61
CA ARG A 146 -5.27 2.32 16.53
C ARG A 146 -6.48 3.18 16.16
N ARG A 147 -6.59 4.39 16.72
CA ARG A 147 -7.70 5.32 16.43
C ARG A 147 -7.72 5.81 14.97
N ARG A 148 -6.61 5.71 14.24
CA ARG A 148 -6.55 6.07 12.81
C ARG A 148 -7.15 4.98 11.92
N ILE A 149 -7.15 3.73 12.37
CA ILE A 149 -7.75 2.62 11.61
C ILE A 149 -9.26 2.78 11.62
N LYS A 150 -9.85 2.99 10.44
CA LYS A 150 -11.29 3.20 10.25
C LYS A 150 -12.01 1.96 9.74
N GLY A 151 -11.30 1.08 9.04
CA GLY A 151 -11.85 -0.16 8.53
C GLY A 151 -10.77 -1.21 8.32
N MET A 152 -11.20 -2.47 8.30
CA MET A 152 -10.38 -3.63 7.98
C MET A 152 -10.85 -4.26 6.67
N ILE A 153 -9.92 -4.83 5.91
CA ILE A 153 -10.18 -5.51 4.64
C ILE A 153 -9.55 -6.90 4.70
N ILE A 154 -10.35 -7.92 4.39
CA ILE A 154 -9.87 -9.29 4.21
C ILE A 154 -9.63 -9.50 2.72
N ASN A 155 -8.38 -9.69 2.32
CA ASN A 155 -7.98 -9.85 0.92
C ASN A 155 -7.74 -11.33 0.57
N LYS A 156 -7.88 -11.66 -0.72
CA LYS A 156 -7.63 -12.99 -1.33
C LYS A 156 -8.50 -14.12 -0.78
N PHE A 157 -9.76 -13.83 -0.44
CA PHE A 157 -10.67 -14.84 0.03
C PHE A 157 -11.05 -15.87 -1.03
N ARG A 158 -11.12 -17.15 -0.66
CA ARG A 158 -11.55 -18.25 -1.53
C ARG A 158 -12.71 -19.00 -0.90
N GLY A 159 -13.77 -19.24 -1.68
CA GLY A 159 -14.94 -20.01 -1.24
C GLY A 159 -16.18 -19.15 -0.96
N ASP A 160 -17.05 -19.64 -0.09
CA ASP A 160 -18.31 -18.98 0.28
C ASP A 160 -18.08 -17.96 1.40
N LYS A 161 -18.35 -16.68 1.11
CA LYS A 161 -18.12 -15.57 2.04
C LYS A 161 -18.91 -15.68 3.33
N SER A 162 -20.11 -16.29 3.30
CA SER A 162 -20.96 -16.42 4.48
C SER A 162 -20.31 -17.24 5.60
N LEU A 163 -19.32 -18.08 5.25
CA LEU A 163 -18.53 -18.85 6.22
C LEU A 163 -17.63 -17.95 7.08
N LEU A 164 -17.31 -16.73 6.64
CA LEU A 164 -16.50 -15.77 7.40
C LEU A 164 -17.32 -14.92 8.37
N ASP A 165 -18.64 -14.79 8.18
CA ASP A 165 -19.47 -13.87 8.94
C ASP A 165 -19.34 -14.01 10.47
N PRO A 166 -19.30 -15.24 11.05
CA PRO A 166 -19.10 -15.39 12.49
C PRO A 166 -17.73 -14.88 12.97
N GLY A 167 -16.69 -15.08 12.16
CA GLY A 167 -15.33 -14.62 12.46
C GLY A 167 -15.19 -13.11 12.30
N ILE A 168 -15.82 -12.54 11.28
CA ILE A 168 -15.91 -11.08 11.06
C ILE A 168 -16.57 -10.43 12.27
N LYS A 169 -17.75 -10.91 12.68
CA LYS A 169 -18.44 -10.38 13.85
C LYS A 169 -17.59 -10.44 15.11
N MET A 170 -16.89 -11.56 15.32
CA MET A 170 -15.99 -11.72 16.47
C MET A 170 -14.85 -10.70 16.46
N ILE A 171 -14.17 -10.50 15.32
CA ILE A 171 -13.05 -9.55 15.27
C ILE A 171 -13.54 -8.11 15.44
N GLU A 172 -14.66 -7.72 14.82
CA GLU A 172 -15.28 -6.41 15.01
C GLU A 172 -15.63 -6.17 16.48
N ASP A 173 -16.16 -7.18 17.17
CA ASP A 173 -16.46 -7.11 18.60
C ASP A 173 -15.19 -6.98 19.47
N LEU A 174 -14.08 -7.60 19.07
CA LEU A 174 -12.82 -7.54 19.81
C LEU A 174 -12.09 -6.21 19.65
N VAL A 175 -11.94 -5.73 18.41
CA VAL A 175 -11.13 -4.53 18.11
C VAL A 175 -11.94 -3.25 17.95
N LYS A 176 -13.28 -3.35 17.85
CA LYS A 176 -14.21 -2.22 17.66
C LYS A 176 -13.93 -1.42 16.38
N ILE A 177 -13.53 -2.10 15.32
CA ILE A 177 -13.28 -1.56 13.98
C ILE A 177 -14.04 -2.45 12.99
N PRO A 178 -14.80 -1.89 12.03
CA PRO A 178 -15.57 -2.68 11.08
C PRO A 178 -14.70 -3.37 10.03
N VAL A 179 -15.12 -4.54 9.56
CA VAL A 179 -14.61 -5.14 8.32
C VAL A 179 -15.47 -4.62 7.17
N ILE A 180 -14.88 -3.78 6.32
CA ILE A 180 -15.60 -3.05 5.28
C ILE A 180 -15.52 -3.72 3.91
N ALA A 181 -14.67 -4.74 3.77
CA ALA A 181 -14.53 -5.49 2.53
C ALA A 181 -13.96 -6.89 2.76
N THR A 182 -14.45 -7.83 1.94
CA THR A 182 -13.87 -9.17 1.80
C THR A 182 -13.63 -9.40 0.31
N ILE A 183 -12.41 -9.19 -0.14
CA ILE A 183 -12.03 -9.24 -1.56
C ILE A 183 -11.73 -10.69 -1.95
N PRO A 184 -12.45 -11.25 -2.94
CA PRO A 184 -12.14 -12.57 -3.46
C PRO A 184 -10.74 -12.64 -4.06
N TYR A 185 -10.12 -13.82 -4.03
CA TYR A 185 -8.94 -14.07 -4.84
C TYR A 185 -9.30 -13.94 -6.32
N MET A 186 -8.49 -13.17 -7.05
CA MET A 186 -8.58 -13.02 -8.50
C MET A 186 -7.19 -13.25 -9.10
N HIS A 187 -7.17 -13.95 -10.23
CA HIS A 187 -5.99 -14.00 -11.08
C HIS A 187 -5.95 -12.75 -11.95
N LEU A 188 -4.85 -12.00 -11.88
CA LEU A 188 -4.62 -10.78 -12.65
C LEU A 188 -3.36 -10.95 -13.47
N GLU A 189 -3.40 -10.48 -14.71
CA GLU A 189 -2.23 -10.44 -15.58
C GLU A 189 -1.46 -9.12 -15.43
N LEU A 190 -1.41 -8.54 -14.22
CA LEU A 190 -0.68 -7.29 -13.94
C LEU A 190 0.78 -7.58 -13.58
N ALA A 191 1.67 -6.62 -13.88
CA ALA A 191 3.08 -6.69 -13.48
C ALA A 191 3.23 -6.74 -11.96
N ASP A 192 4.13 -7.60 -11.48
CA ASP A 192 4.39 -7.78 -10.05
C ASP A 192 5.34 -6.71 -9.49
N GLU A 193 5.23 -6.43 -8.18
CA GLU A 193 6.02 -5.43 -7.48
C GLU A 193 7.42 -5.93 -7.10
N ASP A 194 7.55 -7.22 -6.76
CA ASP A 194 8.78 -7.77 -6.19
C ASP A 194 8.93 -9.30 -6.30
N SER A 195 10.14 -9.79 -5.97
CA SER A 195 10.59 -11.18 -6.14
C SER A 195 10.24 -12.13 -4.99
N LEU A 196 9.29 -11.77 -4.10
CA LEU A 196 8.74 -12.73 -3.14
C LEU A 196 7.86 -13.71 -3.93
N ILE A 197 8.53 -14.71 -4.51
CA ILE A 197 7.92 -15.79 -5.26
C ILE A 197 7.01 -16.55 -4.30
N ASP A 198 5.72 -16.38 -4.51
CA ASP A 198 4.75 -17.38 -4.13
C ASP A 198 4.85 -18.45 -5.23
N ASP A 199 5.30 -19.67 -4.88
CA ASP A 199 5.68 -20.71 -5.86
C ASP A 199 4.54 -21.06 -6.84
N ASP A 200 3.29 -20.80 -6.44
CA ASP A 200 2.09 -21.01 -7.25
C ASP A 200 1.62 -19.77 -8.04
N LYS A 201 2.24 -18.60 -7.83
CA LYS A 201 1.85 -17.34 -8.48
C LYS A 201 2.45 -17.26 -9.88
N LYS A 202 1.60 -17.49 -10.88
CA LYS A 202 1.94 -17.22 -12.29
C LYS A 202 1.80 -15.74 -12.57
N CYS A 203 2.89 -14.98 -12.46
CA CYS A 203 2.89 -13.57 -12.83
C CYS A 203 3.01 -13.42 -14.35
N ASN A 204 2.41 -12.36 -14.88
CA ASN A 204 2.65 -11.98 -16.27
C ASN A 204 4.11 -11.51 -16.41
N THR A 205 4.89 -12.23 -17.23
CA THR A 205 6.29 -11.90 -17.52
C THR A 205 6.45 -11.25 -18.89
N GLN A 206 5.35 -11.09 -19.64
CA GLN A 206 5.35 -10.53 -20.98
C GLN A 206 5.00 -9.04 -20.96
N ALA A 207 5.45 -8.32 -21.97
CA ALA A 207 5.07 -6.93 -22.17
C ALA A 207 3.57 -6.85 -22.51
N GLN A 208 2.85 -5.99 -21.81
CA GLN A 208 1.44 -5.70 -22.08
C GLN A 208 1.31 -4.40 -22.86
N SER A 209 0.37 -4.37 -23.79
CA SER A 209 -0.13 -3.11 -24.36
C SER A 209 -0.94 -2.34 -23.30
N ASP A 210 -1.08 -1.02 -23.49
CA ASP A 210 -1.85 -0.20 -22.56
C ASP A 210 -3.33 -0.64 -22.48
N ALA A 211 -3.92 -1.10 -23.59
CA ALA A 211 -5.28 -1.62 -23.62
C ALA A 211 -5.47 -2.93 -22.84
N GLU A 212 -4.46 -3.81 -22.84
CA GLU A 212 -4.50 -5.02 -22.02
C GLU A 212 -4.39 -4.69 -20.53
N LEU A 213 -3.54 -3.72 -20.19
CA LEU A 213 -3.37 -3.26 -18.82
C LEU A 213 -4.65 -2.60 -18.29
N GLU A 214 -5.25 -1.70 -19.06
CA GLU A 214 -6.51 -1.03 -18.72
C GLU A 214 -7.62 -2.06 -18.46
N LYS A 215 -7.74 -3.09 -19.31
CA LYS A 215 -8.69 -4.17 -19.11
C LYS A 215 -8.48 -4.94 -17.80
N GLU A 216 -7.23 -5.19 -17.39
CA GLU A 216 -6.95 -5.86 -16.11
C GLU A 216 -7.23 -4.95 -14.91
N LEU A 217 -6.96 -3.65 -15.03
CA LEU A 217 -7.29 -2.65 -14.03
C LEU A 217 -8.81 -2.50 -13.84
N ASP A 218 -9.57 -2.48 -14.93
CA ASP A 218 -11.04 -2.43 -14.89
C ASP A 218 -11.64 -3.65 -14.19
N LYS A 219 -11.09 -4.84 -14.46
CA LYS A 219 -11.51 -6.07 -13.76
C LYS A 219 -11.25 -5.99 -12.27
N LEU A 220 -10.08 -5.48 -11.88
CA LEU A 220 -9.73 -5.31 -10.46
C LEU A 220 -10.63 -4.26 -9.80
N ALA A 221 -10.88 -3.13 -10.47
CA ALA A 221 -11.75 -2.08 -9.97
C ALA A 221 -13.18 -2.62 -9.73
N ALA A 222 -13.77 -3.30 -10.71
CA ALA A 222 -15.09 -3.91 -10.57
C ALA A 222 -15.14 -4.91 -9.40
N LEU A 223 -14.11 -5.75 -9.26
CA LEU A 223 -14.01 -6.68 -8.12
C LEU A 223 -13.96 -5.93 -6.78
N ILE A 224 -13.16 -4.87 -6.67
CA ILE A 224 -13.08 -4.10 -5.42
C ILE A 224 -14.42 -3.45 -5.11
N GLU A 225 -15.07 -2.84 -6.10
CA GLU A 225 -16.36 -2.15 -5.94
C GLU A 225 -17.49 -3.09 -5.51
N GLU A 226 -17.60 -4.27 -6.12
CA GLU A 226 -18.63 -5.27 -5.79
C GLU A 226 -18.49 -5.85 -4.38
N ASN A 227 -17.28 -5.79 -3.81
CA ASN A 227 -16.91 -6.54 -2.62
C ASN A 227 -16.48 -5.65 -1.44
N SER A 228 -16.67 -4.34 -1.56
CA SER A 228 -16.32 -3.33 -0.56
C SER A 228 -17.45 -2.35 -0.32
N ASP A 229 -17.57 -1.85 0.92
CA ASP A 229 -18.38 -0.67 1.23
C ASP A 229 -17.66 0.61 0.74
N MET A 230 -17.80 0.88 -0.56
CA MET A 230 -17.18 2.05 -1.19
C MET A 230 -17.73 3.37 -0.62
N ASP A 231 -18.99 3.42 -0.19
CA ASP A 231 -19.55 4.63 0.44
C ASP A 231 -18.86 4.93 1.77
N PHE A 232 -18.57 3.89 2.56
CA PHE A 232 -17.75 4.02 3.76
C PHE A 232 -16.35 4.53 3.41
N ILE A 233 -15.68 3.94 2.43
CA ILE A 233 -14.33 4.34 2.01
C ILE A 233 -14.29 5.82 1.61
N PHE A 234 -15.18 6.25 0.71
CA PHE A 234 -15.25 7.66 0.29
C PHE A 234 -15.61 8.60 1.45
N LYS A 235 -16.47 8.17 2.38
CA LYS A 235 -16.75 8.96 3.59
C LYS A 235 -15.51 9.17 4.44
N THR A 236 -14.58 8.22 4.48
CA THR A 236 -13.32 8.39 5.24
C THR A 236 -12.42 9.47 4.64
N THR A 237 -12.48 9.72 3.32
CA THR A 237 -11.65 10.75 2.66
C THR A 237 -12.16 12.17 2.92
N GLY A 238 -13.34 12.33 3.51
CA GLY A 238 -13.96 13.64 3.76
C GLY A 238 -14.73 14.21 2.57
N LEU A 239 -14.79 13.49 1.44
CA LEU A 239 -15.63 13.84 0.30
C LEU A 239 -17.10 13.54 0.59
N LYS A 240 -18.01 14.42 0.13
CA LYS A 240 -19.45 14.33 0.41
C LYS A 240 -20.22 13.39 -0.54
N THR A 241 -19.63 13.01 -1.67
CA THR A 241 -20.23 12.18 -2.73
C THR A 241 -19.14 11.44 -3.50
N ARG A 242 -19.46 10.27 -4.07
CA ARG A 242 -18.60 9.63 -5.08
C ARG A 242 -18.45 10.57 -6.29
N LEU A 243 -17.24 10.63 -6.83
CA LEU A 243 -16.92 11.35 -8.08
C LEU A 243 -17.52 10.61 -9.29
#